data_AF-A0A8X6N367-F1
#
_entry.id   AF-A0A8X6N367-F1
#
_cell.length_a   1.000
_cell.length_b   1.000
_cell.length_c   1.000
_cell.angle_alpha   90.00
_cell.angle_beta   90.00
_cell.angle_gamma   90.00
#
_symmetry.space_group_name_H-M   'P 1'
#
loop_
_entity.id
_entity.type
_entity.pdbx_description
1 polymer ?
#
loop_
_entity_poly.entity_id
_entity_poly.type
_entity_poly.pdbx_seq_one_letter_code
_entity_poly.pdbx_strand_id
1 'polypeptide(L)'
;MTVICCLDEVLKYLTYNGPVCDCPLPCNSVHYNEKVSKAPLTRINPGKTSALKLNVFYVSLERHVYEYRPKYDFSEFLNYLGNMLGLWLGLSLVAVFELFENVLLCAKYLAKSEFLCVK
;
A
#
# COMPACT_ATOMS: atom_id res chain seq x y z
N MET A 1 11.88 -14.94 -48.84
CA MET A 1 11.86 -13.58 -48.26
C MET A 1 10.49 -12.98 -48.55
N THR A 2 9.55 -13.11 -47.63
CA THR A 2 8.19 -12.57 -47.78
C THR A 2 8.13 -11.23 -47.07
N VAL A 3 8.27 -10.14 -47.82
CA VAL A 3 7.96 -8.80 -47.32
C VAL A 3 6.44 -8.64 -47.45
N ILE A 4 5.76 -8.56 -46.31
CA ILE A 4 4.31 -8.36 -46.26
C ILE A 4 4.07 -6.85 -46.44
N CYS A 5 3.67 -6.43 -47.65
CA CYS A 5 3.53 -5.02 -48.03
C CYS A 5 2.52 -4.23 -47.18
N CYS A 6 1.61 -4.89 -46.47
CA CYS A 6 0.57 -4.23 -45.68
C CYS A 6 0.99 -3.91 -44.24
N LEU A 7 2.13 -4.42 -43.75
CA LEU A 7 2.49 -4.30 -42.34
C LEU A 7 2.89 -2.86 -41.95
N ASP A 8 3.62 -2.16 -42.82
CA ASP A 8 4.15 -0.83 -42.51
C ASP A 8 3.06 0.23 -42.38
N GLU A 9 2.01 0.14 -43.21
CA GLU A 9 0.87 1.06 -43.16
C GLU A 9 0.03 0.84 -41.90
N VAL A 10 -0.21 -0.43 -41.55
CA VAL A 10 -0.91 -0.80 -40.32
C VAL A 10 -0.10 -0.37 -39.08
N LEU A 11 1.22 -0.57 -39.08
CA LEU A 11 2.07 -0.15 -37.96
C LEU A 11 2.08 1.37 -37.78
N LYS A 12 2.13 2.13 -38.89
CA LYS A 12 2.01 3.61 -38.84
C LYS A 12 0.65 4.05 -38.30
N TYR A 13 -0.43 3.40 -38.74
CA TYR A 13 -1.77 3.68 -38.24
C TYR A 13 -1.88 3.40 -36.74
N LEU A 14 -1.37 2.26 -36.27
CA LEU A 14 -1.36 1.89 -34.84
C LEU A 14 -0.45 2.80 -34.00
N THR A 15 0.64 3.32 -34.56
CA THR A 15 1.52 4.28 -33.89
C THR A 15 0.85 5.66 -33.75
N TYR A 16 0.05 6.07 -34.75
CA TYR A 16 -0.62 7.37 -34.75
C TYR A 16 -1.91 7.37 -33.93
N ASN A 17 -2.74 6.34 -34.05
CA ASN A 17 -4.06 6.27 -33.40
C ASN A 17 -4.05 5.49 -32.07
N GLY A 18 -2.92 4.89 -31.72
CA GLY A 18 -2.84 3.92 -30.62
C GLY A 18 -3.45 2.56 -30.99
N PRO A 19 -3.14 1.52 -30.23
CA PRO A 19 -3.76 0.21 -30.40
C PRO A 19 -5.24 0.26 -29.97
N VAL A 20 -6.12 -0.41 -30.72
CA VAL A 20 -7.56 -0.56 -30.40
C VAL A 20 -7.79 -1.59 -29.26
N CYS A 21 -6.77 -1.82 -28.42
CA CYS A 21 -6.76 -2.91 -27.45
C CYS A 21 -6.89 -2.35 -26.03
N ASP A 22 -7.76 -2.98 -25.23
CA ASP A 22 -7.81 -2.76 -23.78
C ASP A 22 -6.60 -3.41 -23.11
N CYS A 23 -5.53 -2.64 -22.96
CA CYS A 23 -4.32 -3.06 -22.27
C CYS A 23 -4.34 -2.55 -20.83
N PRO A 24 -4.82 -3.34 -19.85
CA PRO A 24 -4.75 -2.96 -18.45
C PRO A 24 -3.29 -2.83 -18.00
N LEU A 25 -3.02 -1.91 -17.07
CA LEU A 25 -1.68 -1.74 -16.54
C LEU A 25 -1.25 -3.00 -15.79
N PRO A 26 -0.02 -3.49 -16.01
CA PRO A 26 0.49 -4.64 -15.28
C PRO A 26 0.70 -4.28 -13.81
N CYS A 27 0.41 -5.21 -12.91
CA CYS A 27 0.64 -5.04 -11.47
C CYS A 27 2.14 -4.91 -11.14
N ASN A 28 3.00 -5.55 -11.93
CA ASN A 28 4.44 -5.55 -11.76
C ASN A 28 5.11 -5.04 -13.03
N SER A 29 5.89 -3.98 -12.89
CA SER A 29 6.72 -3.43 -13.98
C SER A 29 8.06 -2.97 -13.43
N VAL A 30 9.13 -3.20 -14.19
CA VAL A 30 10.47 -2.69 -13.86
C VAL A 30 10.79 -1.55 -14.81
N HIS A 31 11.09 -0.38 -14.24
CA HIS A 31 11.49 0.80 -15.00
C HIS A 31 12.95 1.14 -14.72
N TYR A 32 13.71 1.44 -15.77
CA TYR A 32 15.11 1.84 -15.69
C TYR A 32 15.22 3.31 -16.09
N ASN A 33 15.65 4.16 -15.15
CA ASN A 33 15.87 5.58 -15.45
C ASN A 33 17.21 5.73 -16.18
N GLU A 34 17.17 6.15 -17.45
CA GLU A 34 18.34 6.33 -18.29
C GLU A 34 19.03 7.69 -18.04
N LYS A 35 20.36 7.68 -18.02
CA LYS A 35 21.20 8.89 -18.05
C LYS A 35 22.24 8.71 -19.15
N VAL A 36 22.20 9.57 -20.16
CA VAL A 36 23.04 9.44 -21.36
C VAL A 36 24.10 10.54 -21.37
N SER A 37 25.37 10.14 -21.39
CA SER A 37 26.52 11.03 -21.51
C SER A 37 27.34 10.68 -22.75
N LYS A 38 27.91 11.69 -23.41
CA LYS A 38 28.71 11.54 -24.63
C LYS A 38 30.09 12.18 -24.43
N ALA A 39 31.13 11.54 -24.94
CA ALA A 39 32.49 12.05 -24.94
C ALA A 39 33.16 11.79 -26.29
N PRO A 40 34.04 12.69 -26.77
CA PRO A 40 34.79 12.48 -28.00
C PRO A 40 35.76 11.30 -27.83
N LEU A 41 35.84 10.45 -28.85
CA LEU A 41 36.76 9.32 -28.85
C LEU A 41 38.14 9.80 -29.32
N THR A 42 39.07 10.03 -28.39
CA THR A 42 40.41 10.60 -28.69
C THR A 42 41.38 9.63 -29.36
N ARG A 43 41.07 8.33 -29.40
CA ARG A 43 41.90 7.29 -30.04
C ARG A 43 41.13 6.59 -31.15
N ILE A 44 41.18 7.17 -32.34
CA ILE A 44 40.69 6.53 -33.56
C ILE A 44 41.91 6.12 -34.37
N ASN A 45 42.05 4.82 -34.67
CA ASN A 45 43.05 4.36 -35.62
C ASN A 45 42.77 5.00 -36.99
N PRO A 46 43.78 5.50 -37.74
CA PRO A 46 43.63 6.28 -38.97
C PRO A 46 43.17 5.42 -40.18
N GLY A 47 42.01 4.80 -40.03
CA GLY A 47 41.39 3.92 -41.03
C GLY A 47 39.97 3.47 -40.66
N LYS A 48 39.41 3.91 -39.52
CA LYS A 48 38.03 3.59 -39.10
C LYS A 48 37.25 4.88 -38.87
N THR A 49 36.52 5.33 -39.88
CA THR A 49 35.81 6.62 -39.93
C THR A 49 34.53 6.67 -39.07
N SER A 50 34.11 5.57 -38.46
CA SER A 50 32.92 5.50 -37.61
C SER A 50 33.12 4.53 -36.45
N ALA A 51 33.81 4.98 -35.39
CA ALA A 51 33.96 4.24 -34.14
C ALA A 51 33.03 4.81 -33.05
N LEU A 52 32.08 4.00 -32.59
CA LEU A 52 31.19 4.32 -31.46
C LEU A 52 31.50 3.37 -30.31
N LYS A 53 31.78 3.92 -29.12
CA LYS A 53 31.92 3.15 -27.87
C LYS A 53 30.71 3.39 -27.00
N LEU A 54 29.93 2.35 -26.75
CA LEU A 54 28.77 2.36 -25.86
C LEU A 54 29.14 1.66 -24.55
N ASN A 55 29.00 2.37 -23.43
CA ASN A 55 29.13 1.80 -22.09
C ASN A 55 27.76 1.88 -21.39
N VAL A 56 27.17 0.73 -21.09
CA VAL A 56 25.91 0.64 -20.33
C VAL A 56 26.26 0.13 -18.93
N PHE A 57 26.00 0.95 -17.91
CA PHE A 57 26.27 0.63 -16.52
C PHE A 57 25.24 1.28 -15.61
N TYR A 58 25.01 0.68 -14.44
CA TYR A 58 24.20 1.28 -13.39
C TYR A 58 25.00 2.37 -12.68
N VAL A 59 24.38 3.53 -12.44
CA VAL A 59 25.01 4.64 -11.71
C VAL A 59 25.22 4.29 -10.24
N SER A 60 24.22 3.65 -9.61
CA SER A 60 24.27 3.11 -8.25
C SER A 60 23.67 1.70 -8.23
N LEU A 61 24.03 0.91 -7.22
CA LEU A 61 23.52 -0.46 -7.02
C LEU A 61 22.17 -0.48 -6.27
N GLU A 62 21.47 0.66 -6.23
CA GLU A 62 20.23 0.83 -5.48
C GLU A 62 19.03 0.55 -6.38
N ARG A 63 18.02 -0.14 -5.84
CA ARG A 63 16.75 -0.41 -6.51
C ARG A 63 15.63 0.32 -5.78
N HIS A 64 14.93 1.21 -6.48
CA HIS A 64 13.69 1.78 -5.98
C HIS A 64 12.53 0.81 -6.26
N VAL A 65 11.80 0.44 -5.21
CA VAL A 65 10.62 -0.44 -5.30
C VAL A 65 9.41 0.38 -4.84
N TYR A 66 8.40 0.50 -5.71
CA TYR A 66 7.14 1.17 -5.41
C TYR A 66 6.04 0.12 -5.31
N GLU A 67 5.44 -0.01 -4.13
CA GLU A 67 4.35 -0.97 -3.88
C GLU A 67 3.07 -0.22 -3.51
N TYR A 68 1.96 -0.61 -4.16
CA TYR A 68 0.63 -0.14 -3.77
C TYR A 68 0.09 -1.06 -2.67
N ARG A 69 -0.06 -0.53 -1.46
CA ARG A 69 -0.68 -1.22 -0.33
C ARG A 69 -2.08 -0.64 -0.08
N PRO A 70 -3.10 -1.46 0.18
CA PRO A 70 -4.42 -0.96 0.55
C PRO A 70 -4.30 -0.15 1.86
N LYS A 71 -5.02 0.97 1.94
CA LYS A 71 -4.97 1.88 3.10
C LYS A 71 -5.71 1.34 4.34
N TYR A 72 -6.67 0.45 4.13
CA TYR A 72 -7.49 -0.12 5.19
C TYR A 72 -7.62 -1.62 4.98
N ASP A 73 -7.23 -2.37 6.00
CA ASP A 73 -7.45 -3.82 6.07
C ASP A 73 -8.63 -4.11 7.03
N PHE A 74 -9.25 -5.29 6.91
CA PHE A 74 -10.34 -5.69 7.81
C PHE A 74 -9.86 -5.78 9.27
N SER A 75 -8.61 -6.18 9.46
CA SER A 75 -7.95 -6.18 10.77
C SER A 75 -7.84 -4.77 11.39
N GLU A 76 -7.51 -3.76 10.59
CA GLU A 76 -7.45 -2.37 11.05
C GLU A 76 -8.83 -1.82 11.40
N PHE A 77 -9.85 -2.16 10.60
CA PHE A 77 -11.23 -1.79 10.89
C PHE A 77 -11.71 -2.37 12.22
N LEU A 78 -11.45 -3.67 12.46
CA LEU A 78 -11.77 -4.32 13.73
C LEU A 78 -10.99 -3.72 14.90
N ASN A 79 -9.75 -3.28 14.69
CA ASN A 79 -8.97 -2.63 15.73
C ASN A 79 -9.60 -1.29 16.14
N TYR A 80 -10.04 -0.49 15.18
CA TYR A 80 -10.76 0.77 15.46
C TYR A 80 -12.07 0.54 16.22
N LEU A 81 -12.88 -0.43 15.79
CA LEU A 81 -14.13 -0.78 16.46
C LEU A 81 -13.88 -1.36 17.85
N GLY A 82 -12.94 -2.30 17.98
CA GLY A 82 -12.58 -2.93 19.22
C GLY A 82 -12.08 -1.93 20.26
N ASN A 83 -11.33 -0.92 19.83
CA ASN A 83 -10.89 0.15 20.72
C ASN A 83 -12.06 0.98 21.27
N MET A 84 -13.00 1.40 20.41
CA MET A 84 -14.18 2.16 20.86
C MET A 84 -15.09 1.29 21.75
N LEU A 85 -15.42 0.08 21.33
CA LEU A 85 -16.28 -0.82 22.09
C LEU A 85 -15.64 -1.24 23.42
N GLY A 86 -14.33 -1.47 23.43
CA GLY A 86 -13.57 -1.82 24.64
C GLY A 86 -13.60 -0.70 25.68
N LEU A 87 -13.46 0.56 25.28
CA LEU A 87 -13.57 1.71 26.20
C LEU A 87 -14.99 1.84 26.78
N TRP A 88 -16.02 1.70 25.94
CA TRP A 88 -17.41 1.82 26.38
C TRP A 88 -17.82 0.65 27.28
N LEU A 89 -17.42 -0.57 26.94
CA LEU A 89 -17.66 -1.74 27.78
C LEU A 89 -16.90 -1.65 29.10
N GLY A 90 -15.64 -1.21 29.07
CA GLY A 90 -14.85 -1.00 30.28
C GLY A 90 -15.51 -0.02 31.25
N LEU A 91 -16.00 1.12 30.75
CA LEU A 91 -16.72 2.09 31.58
C LEU A 91 -18.04 1.52 32.11
N SER A 92 -18.79 0.80 31.28
CA SER A 92 -20.05 0.17 31.71
C SER A 92 -19.83 -0.88 32.80
N LEU A 93 -18.72 -1.62 32.75
CA LEU A 93 -18.39 -2.66 33.74
C LEU A 93 -18.11 -2.06 35.12
N VAL A 94 -17.34 -0.96 35.18
CA VAL A 94 -17.07 -0.24 36.44
C VAL A 94 -18.36 0.27 37.06
N ALA A 95 -19.24 0.89 36.27
CA ALA A 95 -20.53 1.38 36.75
C ALA A 95 -21.43 0.24 37.29
N VAL A 96 -21.44 -0.93 36.64
CA VAL A 96 -22.20 -2.10 37.12
C VAL A 96 -21.64 -2.62 38.45
N PHE A 97 -20.32 -2.64 38.63
CA PHE A 97 -19.73 -3.01 39.91
C PHE A 97 -20.09 -2.06 41.05
N GLU A 98 -20.06 -0.74 40.81
CA GLU A 98 -20.48 0.25 41.81
C GLU A 98 -21.96 0.10 42.18
N LEU A 99 -22.83 -0.17 41.20
CA LEU A 99 -24.25 -0.47 41.45
C LEU A 99 -24.42 -1.74 42.29
N PHE A 100 -23.65 -2.78 41.99
CA PHE A 100 -23.71 -4.04 42.73
C PHE A 100 -23.29 -3.86 44.20
N GLU A 101 -22.21 -3.13 44.47
CA GLU A 101 -21.77 -2.81 45.83
C GLU A 101 -22.80 -1.99 46.60
N ASN A 102 -23.40 -0.98 45.96
CA ASN A 102 -24.46 -0.16 46.56
C ASN A 102 -25.70 -0.99 46.89
N VAL A 103 -26.11 -1.92 46.03
CA VAL A 103 -27.24 -2.82 46.29
C VAL A 103 -26.95 -3.74 47.48
N LEU A 104 -25.73 -4.31 47.57
CA LEU A 104 -25.33 -5.14 48.70
C LEU A 104 -25.28 -4.36 50.03
N LEU A 105 -24.81 -3.11 50.01
CA LEU A 105 -24.82 -2.22 51.17
C LEU A 105 -26.25 -1.90 51.61
N CYS A 106 -27.14 -1.55 50.67
CA CYS A 106 -28.55 -1.30 50.96
C CYS A 106 -29.25 -2.54 51.53
N ALA A 107 -29.01 -3.74 50.98
CA ALA A 107 -29.57 -4.98 51.47
C ALA A 107 -29.12 -5.29 52.91
N LYS A 108 -27.84 -5.07 53.24
CA LYS A 108 -27.34 -5.20 54.62
C LYS A 108 -27.97 -4.17 55.56
N TYR A 109 -28.19 -2.95 55.09
CA TYR A 109 -28.81 -1.89 55.89
C TYR A 109 -30.28 -2.19 56.19
N LEU A 110 -31.03 -2.67 55.20
CA LEU A 110 -32.44 -3.10 55.36
C LEU A 110 -32.57 -4.32 56.27
N ALA A 111 -31.72 -5.33 56.10
CA ALA A 111 -31.68 -6.49 57.00
C ALA A 111 -31.37 -6.08 58.44
N LYS A 112 -30.56 -5.01 58.63
CA LYS A 112 -30.29 -4.45 59.96
C LYS A 112 -31.44 -3.59 60.50
N SER A 113 -32.20 -2.88 59.65
CA SER A 113 -33.37 -2.10 60.10
C SER A 113 -34.56 -3.00 60.47
N GLU A 114 -34.76 -4.12 59.79
CA GLU A 114 -35.76 -5.13 60.18
C GLU A 114 -35.44 -5.72 61.57
N PHE A 115 -34.15 -5.95 61.87
CA PHE A 115 -33.71 -6.41 63.20
C PHE A 115 -33.79 -5.34 64.30
N LEU A 116 -33.85 -4.04 63.97
CA LEU A 116 -33.94 -2.94 64.95
C LEU A 116 -35.37 -2.56 65.34
N CYS A 117 -36.38 -3.00 64.60
CA CYS A 117 -37.80 -2.68 64.85
C CYS A 117 -38.56 -3.79 65.61
N VAL A 118 -37.95 -4.98 65.75
CA VAL A 118 -38.56 -6.16 66.42
C VAL A 118 -38.02 -6.37 67.85
N LYS A 119 -37.19 -5.45 68.38
CA LYS A 119 -36.67 -5.52 69.75
C LYS A 119 -37.04 -4.31 70.59
#